data_AF-A0A7S1UGY2-F1
#
_entry.id   AF-A0A7S1UGY2-F1
#
_cell.length_a   1.000
_cell.length_b   1.000
_cell.length_c   1.000
_cell.angle_alpha   90.00
_cell.angle_beta   90.00
_cell.angle_gamma   90.00
#
_symmetry.space_group_name_H-M   'P 1'
#
loop_
_entity.id
_entity.type
_entity.pdbx_description
1 polymer ?
#
loop_
_entity_poly.entity_id
_entity_poly.type
_entity_poly.pdbx_seq_one_letter_code
_entity_poly.pdbx_strand_id
1 'polypeptide(L)'
;FTKKDLELSCEALLEQIMGTDHPKRRQLSLRMLRKLLKRHANVHGYLALALESLVNKGFPVMLRNWSVDVFRLSFLFDGLADFFGELMTNLNIVPRIAKAMVRELDLAARVVQRRYRIYRERCRPAWAGVPFDVRMRRKLVQNMDLEDCNKKWRRMHSMAFGGVLPVDVTQAYLRLLGQLTDKDVVSTGYRENRLELAQSSGLIRVLLCLRDHQYRFLALRVLANLSKQSATLAELLKGSVGFTLCDCLHDADDAVLSRTLEVLDSIAQKAAIYSDVNSPETLESEISLN
;
A
#
# COMPACT_ATOMS: atom_id res chain seq x y z
N PHE A 1 33.24 -20.36 8.12
CA PHE A 1 32.34 -20.25 6.96
C PHE A 1 32.97 -19.31 5.96
N THR A 2 33.17 -19.75 4.73
CA THR A 2 33.63 -18.86 3.66
C THR A 2 32.48 -17.94 3.23
N LYS A 3 32.80 -16.81 2.59
CA LYS A 3 31.79 -15.89 2.04
C LYS A 3 30.82 -16.62 1.10
N LYS A 4 31.36 -17.52 0.26
CA LYS A 4 30.61 -18.31 -0.71
C LYS A 4 29.61 -19.26 -0.05
N ASP A 5 29.98 -19.91 1.05
CA ASP A 5 29.06 -20.81 1.78
C ASP A 5 27.86 -20.04 2.36
N LEU A 6 28.09 -18.81 2.82
CA LEU A 6 27.04 -17.94 3.36
C LEU A 6 26.10 -17.45 2.26
N GLU A 7 26.62 -17.07 1.10
CA GLU A 7 25.82 -16.67 -0.06
C GLU A 7 24.94 -17.83 -0.55
N LEU A 8 25.51 -19.03 -0.72
CA LEU A 8 24.76 -20.24 -1.08
C LEU A 8 23.68 -20.59 -0.04
N SER A 9 23.98 -20.40 1.25
CA SER A 9 22.98 -20.60 2.31
C SER A 9 21.84 -19.59 2.20
N CYS A 10 22.12 -18.35 1.84
CA CYS A 10 21.09 -17.32 1.64
C CYS A 10 20.24 -17.62 0.41
N GLU A 11 20.85 -18.03 -0.68
CA GLU A 11 20.17 -18.46 -1.91
C GLU A 11 19.20 -19.60 -1.62
N ALA A 12 19.66 -20.68 -0.98
CA ALA A 12 18.82 -21.82 -0.62
C ALA A 12 17.65 -21.42 0.30
N LEU A 13 17.88 -20.48 1.24
CA LEU A 13 16.81 -19.97 2.10
C LEU A 13 15.80 -19.10 1.34
N LEU A 14 16.27 -18.24 0.43
CA LEU A 14 15.39 -17.43 -0.44
C LEU A 14 14.54 -18.31 -1.34
N GLU A 15 15.15 -19.32 -1.97
CA GLU A 15 14.43 -20.31 -2.78
C GLU A 15 13.39 -21.05 -1.95
N GLN A 16 13.71 -21.48 -0.73
CA GLN A 16 12.73 -22.13 0.14
C GLN A 16 11.58 -21.18 0.52
N ILE A 17 11.86 -19.92 0.83
CA ILE A 17 10.83 -18.94 1.20
C ILE A 17 9.86 -18.72 0.03
N MET A 18 10.41 -18.61 -1.18
CA MET A 18 9.64 -18.37 -2.41
C MET A 18 9.00 -19.65 -2.98
N GLY A 19 9.55 -20.83 -2.70
CA GLY A 19 9.12 -22.10 -3.30
C GLY A 19 8.19 -22.94 -2.42
N THR A 20 8.18 -22.73 -1.10
CA THR A 20 7.39 -23.55 -0.19
C THR A 20 5.91 -23.12 -0.11
N ASP A 21 5.01 -24.08 -0.22
CA ASP A 21 3.58 -23.89 0.09
C ASP A 21 3.32 -23.86 1.60
N HIS A 22 4.14 -24.56 2.40
CA HIS A 22 3.94 -24.66 3.85
C HIS A 22 4.32 -23.38 4.61
N PRO A 23 3.38 -22.73 5.32
CA PRO A 23 3.63 -21.45 5.99
C PRO A 23 4.63 -21.58 7.16
N LYS A 24 4.57 -22.67 7.93
CA LYS A 24 5.53 -22.94 9.03
C LYS A 24 6.97 -23.05 8.53
N ARG A 25 7.17 -23.74 7.39
CA ARG A 25 8.49 -23.89 6.77
C ARG A 25 9.02 -22.54 6.28
N ARG A 26 8.17 -21.74 5.64
CA ARG A 26 8.51 -20.36 5.22
C ARG A 26 8.96 -19.51 6.41
N GLN A 27 8.20 -19.54 7.50
CA GLN A 27 8.51 -18.78 8.70
C GLN A 27 9.84 -19.23 9.33
N LEU A 28 10.12 -20.54 9.35
CA LEU A 28 11.40 -21.05 9.81
C LEU A 28 12.56 -20.56 8.95
N SER A 29 12.45 -20.66 7.62
CA SER A 29 13.47 -20.18 6.68
C SER A 29 13.70 -18.67 6.83
N LEU A 30 12.64 -17.87 7.02
CA LEU A 30 12.77 -16.43 7.34
C LEU A 30 13.52 -16.19 8.65
N ARG A 31 13.20 -16.94 9.71
CA ARG A 31 13.92 -16.83 11.00
C ARG A 31 15.41 -17.20 10.85
N MET A 32 15.72 -18.24 10.07
CA MET A 32 17.10 -18.64 9.79
C MET A 32 17.84 -17.56 9.01
N LEU A 33 17.22 -16.99 7.97
CA LEU A 33 17.78 -15.89 7.18
C LEU A 33 18.07 -14.66 8.06
N ARG A 34 17.13 -14.28 8.93
CA ARG A 34 17.33 -13.19 9.90
C ARG A 34 18.47 -13.48 10.88
N LYS A 35 18.63 -14.72 11.33
CA LYS A 35 19.77 -15.12 12.19
C LYS A 35 21.10 -14.98 11.45
N LEU A 36 21.16 -15.35 10.17
CA LEU A 36 22.36 -15.17 9.34
C LEU A 36 22.71 -13.69 9.19
N LEU A 37 21.72 -12.84 8.89
CA LEU A 37 21.89 -11.38 8.79
C LEU A 37 22.41 -10.74 10.08
N LYS A 38 21.92 -11.19 11.24
CA LYS A 38 22.41 -10.70 12.54
C LYS A 38 23.84 -11.11 12.83
N ARG A 39 24.25 -12.31 12.39
CA ARG A 39 25.55 -12.89 12.73
C ARG A 39 26.65 -12.52 11.74
N HIS A 40 26.31 -12.27 10.48
CA HIS A 40 27.27 -12.11 9.39
C HIS A 40 26.98 -10.86 8.56
N ALA A 41 27.70 -9.76 8.85
CA ALA A 41 27.57 -8.49 8.13
C ALA A 41 27.82 -8.64 6.61
N ASN A 42 28.74 -9.53 6.22
CA ASN A 42 29.13 -9.76 4.83
C ASN A 42 27.99 -10.28 3.94
N VAL A 43 26.91 -10.79 4.53
CA VAL A 43 25.72 -11.28 3.83
C VAL A 43 24.80 -10.14 3.39
N HIS A 44 24.90 -8.97 4.04
CA HIS A 44 24.01 -7.84 3.77
C HIS A 44 24.11 -7.37 2.33
N GLY A 45 25.32 -7.28 1.77
CA GLY A 45 25.53 -6.84 0.39
C GLY A 45 24.91 -7.79 -0.64
N TYR A 46 25.06 -9.10 -0.47
CA TYR A 46 24.44 -10.10 -1.34
C TYR A 46 22.90 -9.99 -1.30
N LEU A 47 22.33 -9.92 -0.09
CA LEU A 47 20.88 -9.84 0.08
C LEU A 47 20.29 -8.50 -0.39
N ALA A 48 21.03 -7.39 -0.28
CA ALA A 48 20.62 -6.11 -0.84
C ALA A 48 20.42 -6.21 -2.35
N LEU A 49 21.41 -6.75 -3.08
CA LEU A 49 21.33 -6.94 -4.54
C LEU A 49 20.20 -7.91 -4.93
N ALA A 50 20.04 -9.00 -4.19
CA ALA A 50 18.95 -9.94 -4.41
C ALA A 50 17.58 -9.26 -4.20
N LEU A 51 17.45 -8.44 -3.14
CA LEU A 51 16.22 -7.71 -2.82
C LEU A 51 15.85 -6.72 -3.93
N GLU A 52 16.80 -5.95 -4.44
CA GLU A 52 16.57 -5.02 -5.56
C GLU A 52 16.03 -5.74 -6.79
N SER A 53 16.65 -6.87 -7.15
CA SER A 53 16.21 -7.72 -8.26
C SER A 53 14.79 -8.24 -8.05
N LEU A 54 14.48 -8.73 -6.84
CA LEU A 54 13.15 -9.24 -6.49
C LEU A 54 12.09 -8.14 -6.51
N VAL A 55 12.41 -6.93 -6.04
CA VAL A 55 11.47 -5.79 -6.06
C VAL A 55 11.19 -5.34 -7.48
N ASN A 56 12.21 -5.25 -8.33
CA ASN A 56 12.06 -4.78 -9.70
C ASN A 56 11.45 -5.80 -10.65
N LYS A 57 11.63 -7.10 -10.40
CA LYS A 57 10.98 -8.17 -11.19
C LYS A 57 9.60 -8.54 -10.64
N GLY A 58 9.45 -8.61 -9.31
CA GLY A 58 8.26 -9.12 -8.64
C GLY A 58 7.08 -8.16 -8.67
N PHE A 59 7.27 -6.89 -8.29
CA PHE A 59 6.15 -5.93 -8.23
C PHE A 59 5.47 -5.67 -9.58
N PRO A 60 6.19 -5.52 -10.72
CA PRO A 60 5.54 -5.38 -12.02
C PRO A 60 4.72 -6.60 -12.42
N VAL A 61 5.11 -7.81 -12.00
CA VAL A 61 4.31 -9.02 -12.21
C VAL A 61 3.09 -8.96 -11.30
N MET A 62 3.23 -8.61 -10.02
CA MET A 62 2.12 -8.47 -9.08
C MET A 62 1.01 -7.53 -9.57
N LEU A 63 1.40 -6.36 -10.07
CA LEU A 63 0.44 -5.36 -10.54
C LEU A 63 -0.27 -5.80 -11.83
N ARG A 64 0.35 -6.69 -12.61
CA ARG A 64 -0.22 -7.25 -13.83
C ARG A 64 -1.11 -8.45 -13.54
N ASN A 65 -0.60 -9.42 -12.79
CA ASN A 65 -1.24 -10.69 -12.46
C ASN A 65 -0.99 -11.02 -10.99
N TRP A 66 -2.06 -11.24 -10.23
CA TRP A 66 -1.94 -11.83 -8.90
C TRP A 66 -1.57 -13.30 -9.05
N SER A 67 -0.49 -13.72 -8.39
CA SER A 67 -0.11 -15.13 -8.29
C SER A 67 0.36 -15.41 -6.88
N VAL A 68 0.21 -16.67 -6.46
CA VAL A 68 0.62 -17.13 -5.13
C VAL A 68 2.11 -16.89 -4.92
N ASP A 69 2.94 -17.11 -5.93
CA ASP A 69 4.39 -16.92 -5.87
C ASP A 69 4.76 -15.47 -5.56
N VAL A 70 4.04 -14.53 -6.17
CA VAL A 70 4.31 -13.10 -5.99
C VAL A 70 3.87 -12.63 -4.60
N PHE A 71 2.81 -13.22 -4.04
CA PHE A 71 2.45 -12.98 -2.65
C PHE A 71 3.49 -13.47 -1.66
N ARG A 72 4.34 -14.45 -2.02
CA ARG A 72 5.42 -14.89 -1.12
C ARG A 72 6.46 -13.81 -0.88
N LEU A 73 6.61 -12.88 -1.83
CA LEU A 73 7.47 -11.71 -1.66
C LEU A 73 7.01 -10.80 -0.53
N SER A 74 5.71 -10.72 -0.23
CA SER A 74 5.23 -9.88 0.87
C SER A 74 5.80 -10.33 2.22
N PHE A 75 5.83 -11.65 2.46
CA PHE A 75 6.40 -12.22 3.69
C PHE A 75 7.91 -12.04 3.76
N LEU A 76 8.60 -12.10 2.61
CA LEU A 76 10.03 -11.84 2.55
C LEU A 76 10.34 -10.38 2.90
N PHE A 77 9.61 -9.43 2.29
CA PHE A 77 9.82 -8.01 2.55
C PHE A 77 9.48 -7.64 4.00
N ASP A 78 8.34 -8.09 4.52
CA ASP A 78 7.97 -7.94 5.93
C ASP A 78 9.04 -8.55 6.89
N GLY A 79 9.56 -9.73 6.55
CA GLY A 79 10.60 -10.38 7.36
C GLY A 79 11.95 -9.67 7.37
N LEU A 80 12.26 -8.90 6.32
CA LEU A 80 13.56 -8.25 6.09
C LEU A 80 13.57 -6.73 6.32
N ALA A 81 12.42 -6.10 6.49
CA ALA A 81 12.30 -4.64 6.65
C ALA A 81 13.08 -4.07 7.84
N ASP A 82 13.23 -4.85 8.92
CA ASP A 82 14.04 -4.43 10.08
C ASP A 82 15.53 -4.20 9.71
N PHE A 83 16.04 -4.91 8.69
CA PHE A 83 17.43 -4.81 8.26
C PHE A 83 17.60 -3.89 7.03
N PHE A 84 16.63 -3.92 6.12
CA PHE A 84 16.73 -3.26 4.81
C PHE A 84 15.71 -2.13 4.62
N GLY A 85 15.11 -1.60 5.69
CA GLY A 85 14.06 -0.59 5.59
C GLY A 85 14.45 0.64 4.76
N GLU A 86 15.69 1.13 4.88
CA GLU A 86 16.19 2.25 4.07
C GLU A 86 16.32 1.90 2.59
N LEU A 87 16.86 0.72 2.28
CA LEU A 87 16.92 0.23 0.91
C LEU A 87 15.50 0.08 0.31
N MET A 88 14.56 -0.46 1.09
CA MET A 88 13.16 -0.62 0.68
C MET A 88 12.46 0.72 0.42
N THR A 89 12.76 1.73 1.23
CA THR A 89 12.33 3.12 1.01
C THR A 89 12.88 3.65 -0.31
N ASN A 90 14.19 3.53 -0.54
CA ASN A 90 14.83 3.99 -1.79
C ASN A 90 14.29 3.27 -3.04
N LEU A 91 13.79 2.04 -2.89
CA LEU A 91 13.17 1.27 -3.97
C LEU A 91 11.68 1.59 -4.18
N ASN A 92 11.14 2.56 -3.43
CA ASN A 92 9.74 2.99 -3.49
C ASN A 92 8.78 1.82 -3.28
N ILE A 93 9.01 1.00 -2.25
CA ILE A 93 8.17 -0.17 -1.98
C ILE A 93 6.76 0.24 -1.50
N VAL A 94 6.65 1.28 -0.67
CA VAL A 94 5.37 1.76 -0.10
C VAL A 94 4.32 2.04 -1.18
N PRO A 95 4.57 2.87 -2.22
CA PRO A 95 3.58 3.15 -3.25
C PRO A 95 3.25 1.93 -4.10
N ARG A 96 4.20 0.99 -4.27
CA ARG A 96 3.96 -0.26 -4.99
C ARG A 96 3.03 -1.20 -4.20
N ILE A 97 3.21 -1.29 -2.89
CA ILE A 97 2.32 -2.04 -1.99
C ILE A 97 0.93 -1.40 -1.97
N ALA A 98 0.86 -0.08 -1.80
CA ALA A 98 -0.41 0.66 -1.82
C ALA A 98 -1.21 0.35 -3.10
N LYS A 99 -0.56 0.40 -4.27
CA LYS A 99 -1.17 0.04 -5.56
C LYS A 99 -1.62 -1.43 -5.63
N ALA A 100 -0.85 -2.35 -5.05
CA ALA A 100 -1.22 -3.76 -5.00
C ALA A 100 -2.44 -3.99 -4.10
N MET A 101 -2.47 -3.32 -2.96
CA MET A 101 -3.53 -3.36 -1.95
C MET A 101 -4.87 -2.83 -2.44
N VAL A 102 -4.87 -1.84 -3.35
CA VAL A 102 -6.10 -1.31 -3.97
C VAL A 102 -6.42 -1.89 -5.34
N ARG A 103 -5.67 -2.89 -5.79
CA ARG A 103 -5.73 -3.33 -7.19
C ARG A 103 -7.12 -3.83 -7.61
N GLU A 104 -7.79 -4.55 -6.71
CA GLU A 104 -9.18 -4.96 -6.89
C GLU A 104 -10.09 -3.74 -7.09
N LEU A 105 -10.07 -2.78 -6.16
CA LEU A 105 -10.87 -1.55 -6.24
C LEU A 105 -10.57 -0.72 -7.51
N ASP A 106 -9.30 -0.61 -7.90
CA ASP A 106 -8.89 0.07 -9.13
C ASP A 106 -9.46 -0.61 -10.38
N LEU A 107 -9.44 -1.95 -10.45
CA LEU A 107 -10.06 -2.68 -11.56
C LEU A 107 -11.59 -2.53 -11.55
N ALA A 108 -12.24 -2.60 -10.37
CA ALA A 108 -13.67 -2.41 -10.22
C ALA A 108 -14.09 -1.02 -10.72
N ALA A 109 -13.40 0.02 -10.24
CA ALA A 109 -13.63 1.40 -10.63
C ALA A 109 -13.44 1.59 -12.15
N ARG A 110 -12.39 1.02 -12.75
CA ARG A 110 -12.17 1.09 -14.20
C ARG A 110 -13.28 0.42 -14.99
N VAL A 111 -13.78 -0.73 -14.56
CA VAL A 111 -14.90 -1.42 -15.23
C VAL A 111 -16.14 -0.53 -15.18
N VAL A 112 -16.50 0.00 -14.01
CA VAL A 112 -17.66 0.88 -13.83
C VAL A 112 -17.53 2.16 -14.65
N GLN A 113 -16.39 2.86 -14.54
CA GLN A 113 -16.12 4.09 -15.29
C GLN A 113 -16.17 3.88 -16.80
N ARG A 114 -15.63 2.76 -17.30
CA ARG A 114 -15.65 2.43 -18.74
C ARG A 114 -17.07 2.13 -19.22
N ARG A 115 -17.85 1.34 -18.46
CA ARG A 115 -19.26 1.08 -18.79
C ARG A 115 -20.06 2.38 -18.84
N TYR A 116 -19.89 3.24 -17.84
CA TYR A 116 -20.55 4.54 -17.79
C TYR A 116 -20.14 5.45 -18.96
N ARG A 117 -18.85 5.52 -19.30
CA ARG A 117 -18.36 6.30 -20.44
C ARG A 117 -18.97 5.82 -21.76
N ILE A 118 -18.98 4.51 -22.00
CA ILE A 118 -19.60 3.90 -23.19
C ILE A 118 -21.09 4.21 -23.25
N TYR A 119 -21.80 4.06 -22.13
CA TYR A 119 -23.23 4.39 -22.04
C TYR A 119 -23.47 5.86 -22.38
N ARG A 120 -22.76 6.77 -21.71
CA ARG A 120 -22.87 8.23 -21.92
C ARG A 120 -22.58 8.62 -23.37
N GLU A 121 -21.57 8.01 -23.98
CA GLU A 121 -21.25 8.27 -25.38
C GLU A 121 -22.32 7.75 -26.34
N ARG A 122 -22.93 6.59 -26.08
CA ARG A 122 -24.06 6.09 -26.89
C ARG A 122 -25.30 6.97 -26.78
N CYS A 123 -25.54 7.57 -25.63
CA CYS A 123 -26.67 8.47 -25.39
C CYS A 123 -26.41 9.93 -25.79
N ARG A 124 -25.22 10.27 -26.31
CA ARG A 124 -24.93 11.65 -26.75
C ARG A 124 -25.67 11.94 -28.07
N PRO A 125 -26.49 13.00 -28.15
CA PRO A 125 -27.14 13.40 -29.39
C PRO A 125 -26.16 13.96 -30.45
N ALA A 126 -24.92 14.28 -30.07
CA ALA A 126 -23.95 15.03 -30.88
C ALA A 126 -23.08 14.19 -31.84
N TRP A 127 -23.53 13.02 -32.31
CA TRP A 127 -22.78 12.25 -33.32
C TRP A 127 -23.01 12.73 -34.76
N ALA A 128 -23.85 13.76 -34.95
CA ALA A 128 -24.30 14.24 -36.25
C ALA A 128 -23.18 14.76 -37.18
N GLY A 129 -22.01 15.15 -36.64
CA GLY A 129 -20.88 15.67 -37.42
C GLY A 129 -19.64 14.77 -37.51
N VAL A 130 -19.65 13.58 -36.89
CA VAL A 130 -18.48 12.68 -36.88
C VAL A 130 -18.60 11.63 -37.98
N PRO A 131 -17.60 11.43 -38.87
CA PRO A 131 -17.65 10.39 -39.91
C PRO A 131 -17.90 9.00 -39.33
N PHE A 132 -18.69 8.18 -40.04
CA PHE A 132 -19.12 6.86 -39.58
C PHE A 132 -17.93 5.97 -39.15
N ASP A 133 -16.87 5.93 -39.94
CA ASP A 133 -15.70 5.08 -39.68
C ASP A 133 -14.99 5.45 -38.37
N VAL A 134 -14.92 6.75 -38.06
CA VAL A 134 -14.34 7.26 -36.82
C VAL A 134 -15.19 6.84 -35.61
N ARG A 135 -16.52 6.88 -35.75
CA ARG A 135 -17.45 6.42 -34.70
C ARG A 135 -17.31 4.93 -34.43
N MET A 136 -17.26 4.13 -35.50
CA MET A 136 -17.09 2.68 -35.40
C MET A 136 -15.75 2.30 -34.79
N ARG A 137 -14.66 2.93 -35.23
CA ARG A 137 -13.32 2.71 -34.67
C ARG A 137 -13.27 3.07 -33.19
N ARG A 138 -13.84 4.21 -32.78
CA ARG A 138 -13.90 4.60 -31.36
C ARG A 138 -14.71 3.58 -30.54
N LYS A 139 -15.88 3.16 -31.03
CA LYS A 139 -16.73 2.16 -30.36
C LYS A 139 -16.00 0.81 -30.22
N LEU A 140 -15.28 0.38 -31.26
CA LEU A 140 -14.47 -0.83 -31.24
C LEU A 140 -13.39 -0.75 -30.16
N VAL A 141 -12.58 0.32 -30.16
CA VAL A 141 -11.50 0.53 -29.19
C VAL A 141 -12.06 0.50 -27.77
N GLN A 142 -13.16 1.19 -27.51
CA GLN A 142 -13.79 1.22 -26.18
C GLN A 142 -14.33 -0.15 -25.74
N ASN A 143 -14.93 -0.91 -26.66
CA ASN A 143 -15.41 -2.25 -26.36
C ASN A 143 -14.24 -3.21 -26.08
N MET A 144 -13.16 -3.16 -26.87
CA MET A 144 -11.93 -3.93 -26.64
C MET A 144 -11.34 -3.61 -25.26
N ASP A 145 -11.21 -2.32 -24.97
CA ASP A 145 -10.75 -1.79 -23.68
C ASP A 145 -11.59 -2.33 -22.51
N LEU A 146 -12.92 -2.29 -22.63
CA LEU A 146 -13.82 -2.82 -21.61
C LEU A 146 -13.68 -4.34 -21.48
N GLU A 147 -13.55 -5.06 -22.60
CA GLU A 147 -13.38 -6.51 -22.60
C GLU A 147 -12.07 -6.93 -21.91
N ASP A 148 -10.98 -6.21 -22.16
CA ASP A 148 -9.69 -6.43 -21.49
C ASP A 148 -9.77 -6.18 -19.98
N CYS A 149 -10.47 -5.12 -19.55
CA CYS A 149 -10.76 -4.88 -18.14
C CYS A 149 -11.59 -6.01 -17.53
N ASN A 150 -12.65 -6.44 -18.21
CA ASN A 150 -13.50 -7.55 -17.75
C ASN A 150 -12.73 -8.89 -17.71
N LYS A 151 -11.81 -9.14 -18.65
CA LYS A 151 -10.92 -10.32 -18.64
C LYS A 151 -10.01 -10.30 -17.40
N LYS A 152 -9.39 -9.15 -17.11
CA LYS A 152 -8.54 -8.98 -15.91
C LYS A 152 -9.34 -9.15 -14.61
N TRP A 153 -10.51 -8.54 -14.52
CA TRP A 153 -11.42 -8.67 -13.38
C TRP A 153 -11.83 -10.14 -13.15
N ARG A 154 -12.33 -10.82 -14.21
CA ARG A 154 -12.72 -12.23 -14.12
C ARG A 154 -11.56 -13.12 -13.70
N ARG A 155 -10.37 -12.93 -14.26
CA ARG A 155 -9.16 -13.70 -13.88
C ARG A 155 -8.81 -13.52 -12.41
N MET A 156 -8.96 -12.31 -11.86
CA MET A 156 -8.70 -12.03 -10.46
C MET A 156 -9.73 -12.72 -9.55
N HIS A 157 -11.02 -12.65 -9.89
CA HIS A 157 -12.08 -13.28 -9.13
C HIS A 157 -12.16 -14.80 -9.29
N SER A 158 -11.58 -15.38 -10.36
CA SER A 158 -11.48 -16.83 -10.52
C SER A 158 -10.36 -17.47 -9.69
N MET A 159 -9.56 -16.67 -8.97
CA MET A 159 -8.54 -17.18 -8.07
C MET A 159 -9.17 -17.72 -6.78
N ALA A 160 -8.45 -18.60 -6.07
CA ALA A 160 -8.95 -19.29 -4.88
C ALA A 160 -9.47 -18.37 -3.75
N PHE A 161 -9.04 -17.10 -3.73
CA PHE A 161 -9.41 -16.08 -2.74
C PHE A 161 -10.45 -15.07 -3.28
N GLY A 162 -11.11 -15.37 -4.41
CA GLY A 162 -12.29 -14.62 -4.87
C GLY A 162 -12.02 -13.16 -5.23
N GLY A 163 -10.79 -12.82 -5.60
CA GLY A 163 -10.39 -11.46 -6.00
C GLY A 163 -9.99 -10.53 -4.85
N VAL A 164 -10.06 -11.00 -3.60
CA VAL A 164 -9.59 -10.27 -2.41
C VAL A 164 -8.18 -10.73 -2.05
N LEU A 165 -7.33 -9.81 -1.59
CA LEU A 165 -6.01 -10.18 -1.08
C LEU A 165 -6.12 -11.20 0.06
N PRO A 166 -5.33 -12.29 0.06
CA PRO A 166 -5.30 -13.22 1.18
C PRO A 166 -5.00 -12.51 2.50
N VAL A 167 -5.58 -13.02 3.58
CA VAL A 167 -5.47 -12.48 4.93
C VAL A 167 -4.00 -12.28 5.34
N ASP A 168 -3.21 -13.34 5.22
CA ASP A 168 -1.80 -13.34 5.61
C ASP A 168 -0.98 -12.30 4.83
N VAL A 169 -1.32 -12.10 3.55
CA VAL A 169 -0.66 -11.14 2.67
C VAL A 169 -1.03 -9.71 3.06
N THR A 170 -2.31 -9.48 3.37
CA THR A 170 -2.79 -8.18 3.87
C THR A 170 -2.10 -7.82 5.19
N GLN A 171 -1.98 -8.77 6.12
CA GLN A 171 -1.26 -8.56 7.38
C GLN A 171 0.24 -8.28 7.15
N ALA A 172 0.89 -9.01 6.24
CA ALA A 172 2.29 -8.77 5.90
C ALA A 172 2.49 -7.36 5.32
N TYR A 173 1.60 -6.91 4.42
CA TYR A 173 1.67 -5.55 3.88
C TYR A 173 1.43 -4.48 4.95
N LEU A 174 0.45 -4.65 5.84
CA LEU A 174 0.22 -3.66 6.90
C LEU A 174 1.39 -3.59 7.89
N ARG A 175 2.01 -4.74 8.23
CA ARG A 175 3.22 -4.76 9.08
C ARG A 175 4.39 -4.06 8.40
N LEU A 176 4.61 -4.34 7.12
CA LEU A 176 5.65 -3.70 6.32
C LEU A 176 5.42 -2.19 6.16
N LEU A 177 4.19 -1.77 5.85
CA LEU A 177 3.82 -0.34 5.81
C LEU A 177 4.04 0.31 7.18
N GLY A 178 3.67 -0.36 8.27
CA GLY A 178 3.91 0.10 9.63
C GLY A 178 5.40 0.35 9.88
N GLN A 179 6.28 -0.60 9.56
CA GLN A 179 7.73 -0.44 9.73
C GLN A 179 8.33 0.66 8.84
N LEU A 180 7.93 0.73 7.56
CA LEU A 180 8.43 1.72 6.60
C LEU A 180 7.88 3.14 6.82
N THR A 181 6.97 3.32 7.78
CA THR A 181 6.43 4.63 8.19
C THR A 181 6.75 4.99 9.65
N ASP A 182 7.34 4.08 10.43
CA ASP A 182 7.53 4.23 11.88
C ASP A 182 8.65 5.20 12.25
N LYS A 183 9.79 5.12 11.54
CA LYS A 183 11.02 5.84 11.90
C LYS A 183 10.80 7.36 11.97
N ASP A 184 11.59 8.00 12.84
CA ASP A 184 11.50 9.42 13.20
C ASP A 184 11.41 10.37 12.00
N VAL A 185 10.86 11.55 12.26
CA VAL A 185 10.60 12.64 11.29
C VAL A 185 11.87 13.07 10.54
N VAL A 186 13.06 12.81 11.10
CA VAL A 186 14.36 13.23 10.55
C VAL A 186 14.73 12.47 9.28
N SER A 187 14.29 11.21 9.11
CA SER A 187 14.63 10.45 7.91
C SER A 187 13.74 10.87 6.73
N THR A 188 14.33 11.54 5.74
CA THR A 188 13.64 12.09 4.56
C THR A 188 12.83 11.03 3.83
N GLY A 189 13.41 9.85 3.58
CA GLY A 189 12.71 8.78 2.88
C GLY A 189 11.48 8.24 3.62
N TYR A 190 11.51 8.14 4.95
CA TYR A 190 10.35 7.66 5.72
C TYR A 190 9.25 8.72 5.78
N ARG A 191 9.63 10.00 5.76
CA ARG A 191 8.69 11.13 5.61
C ARG A 191 8.01 11.11 4.23
N GLU A 192 8.76 10.80 3.18
CA GLU A 192 8.23 10.61 1.83
C GLU A 192 7.29 9.41 1.77
N ASN A 193 7.66 8.26 2.35
CA ASN A 193 6.79 7.09 2.46
C ASN A 193 5.44 7.42 3.11
N ARG A 194 5.43 8.20 4.20
CA ARG A 194 4.19 8.63 4.86
C ARG A 194 3.34 9.51 3.94
N LEU A 195 3.97 10.47 3.26
CA LEU A 195 3.29 11.35 2.32
C LEU A 195 2.69 10.57 1.15
N GLU A 196 3.48 9.70 0.52
CA GLU A 196 3.04 8.86 -0.59
C GLU A 196 1.93 7.89 -0.16
N LEU A 197 2.01 7.31 1.04
CA LEU A 197 0.94 6.44 1.53
C LEU A 197 -0.37 7.20 1.76
N ALA A 198 -0.29 8.43 2.30
CA ALA A 198 -1.45 9.28 2.53
C ALA A 198 -2.07 9.82 1.23
N GLN A 199 -1.24 10.24 0.26
CA GLN A 199 -1.70 10.77 -1.03
C GLN A 199 -2.11 9.69 -2.02
N SER A 200 -1.52 8.49 -1.91
CA SER A 200 -1.90 7.37 -2.77
C SER A 200 -3.22 6.76 -2.31
N SER A 201 -3.78 5.92 -3.17
CA SER A 201 -4.94 5.09 -2.82
C SER A 201 -4.68 4.14 -1.64
N GLY A 202 -3.44 4.03 -1.13
CA GLY A 202 -3.11 3.20 0.02
C GLY A 202 -3.91 3.53 1.28
N LEU A 203 -4.18 4.82 1.54
CA LEU A 203 -5.02 5.26 2.66
C LEU A 203 -6.41 4.60 2.63
N ILE A 204 -7.02 4.46 1.44
CA ILE A 204 -8.33 3.82 1.26
C ILE A 204 -8.28 2.37 1.76
N ARG A 205 -7.23 1.62 1.43
CA ARG A 205 -7.13 0.24 1.89
C ARG A 205 -6.87 0.16 3.39
N VAL A 206 -6.05 1.06 3.95
CA VAL A 206 -5.83 1.12 5.40
C VAL A 206 -7.16 1.35 6.14
N LEU A 207 -8.00 2.26 5.63
CA LEU A 207 -9.34 2.52 6.19
C LEU A 207 -10.30 1.34 6.06
N LEU A 208 -10.26 0.61 4.93
CA LEU A 208 -11.04 -0.62 4.79
C LEU A 208 -10.58 -1.71 5.76
N CYS A 209 -9.27 -1.85 5.96
CA CYS A 209 -8.69 -2.77 6.94
C CYS A 209 -9.01 -2.37 8.38
N LEU A 210 -9.20 -1.08 8.67
CA LEU A 210 -9.57 -0.60 10.01
C LEU A 210 -10.95 -1.12 10.45
N ARG A 211 -11.90 -1.28 9.50
CA ARG A 211 -13.25 -1.78 9.77
C ARG A 211 -13.27 -3.26 10.16
N ASP A 212 -12.30 -4.03 9.70
CA ASP A 212 -12.19 -5.46 9.99
C ASP A 212 -11.33 -5.68 11.25
N HIS A 213 -11.91 -6.33 12.27
CA HIS A 213 -11.27 -6.62 13.55
C HIS A 213 -9.90 -7.30 13.38
N GLN A 214 -9.74 -8.14 12.36
CA GLN A 214 -8.51 -8.89 12.14
C GLN A 214 -7.30 -8.01 11.79
N TYR A 215 -7.54 -6.86 11.16
CA TYR A 215 -6.47 -5.95 10.73
C TYR A 215 -6.44 -4.64 11.51
N ARG A 216 -7.48 -4.37 12.31
CA ARG A 216 -7.71 -3.08 12.97
C ARG A 216 -6.48 -2.55 13.69
N PHE A 217 -5.83 -3.37 14.52
CA PHE A 217 -4.64 -2.95 15.26
C PHE A 217 -3.46 -2.56 14.33
N LEU A 218 -3.24 -3.32 13.26
CA LEU A 218 -2.18 -3.02 12.29
C LEU A 218 -2.50 -1.76 11.47
N ALA A 219 -3.77 -1.58 11.09
CA ALA A 219 -4.23 -0.38 10.40
C ALA A 219 -4.08 0.87 11.29
N LEU A 220 -4.46 0.78 12.57
CA LEU A 220 -4.25 1.84 13.56
C LEU A 220 -2.77 2.17 13.74
N ARG A 221 -1.88 1.18 13.74
CA ARG A 221 -0.43 1.43 13.78
C ARG A 221 0.03 2.27 12.59
N VAL A 222 -0.43 1.94 11.38
CA VAL A 222 -0.12 2.71 10.17
C VAL A 222 -0.69 4.14 10.28
N LEU A 223 -1.94 4.29 10.70
CA LEU A 223 -2.58 5.61 10.86
C LEU A 223 -1.88 6.47 11.90
N ALA A 224 -1.44 5.89 13.02
CA ALA A 224 -0.64 6.58 14.03
C ALA A 224 0.70 7.06 13.47
N ASN A 225 1.32 6.28 12.58
CA ASN A 225 2.54 6.71 11.92
C ASN A 225 2.29 7.85 10.93
N LEU A 226 1.19 7.82 10.19
CA LEU A 226 0.79 8.91 9.31
C LEU A 226 0.49 10.18 10.10
N SER A 227 -0.27 10.07 11.20
CA SER A 227 -0.67 11.22 12.02
C SER A 227 0.52 11.95 12.63
N LYS A 228 1.68 11.31 12.83
CA LYS A 228 2.92 11.99 13.27
C LYS A 228 3.34 13.16 12.37
N GLN A 229 2.98 13.15 11.08
CA GLN A 229 3.44 14.14 10.10
C GLN A 229 2.33 15.12 9.69
N SER A 230 2.52 16.40 9.99
CA SER A 230 1.54 17.46 9.68
C SER A 230 1.20 17.58 8.19
N ALA A 231 2.14 17.29 7.30
CA ALA A 231 1.89 17.32 5.85
C ALA A 231 0.86 16.27 5.37
N THR A 232 0.57 15.24 6.16
CA THR A 232 -0.45 14.23 5.82
C THR A 232 -1.84 14.63 6.29
N LEU A 233 -1.97 15.63 7.17
CA LEU A 233 -3.23 16.01 7.82
C LEU A 233 -4.34 16.28 6.80
N ALA A 234 -4.06 17.05 5.75
CA ALA A 234 -5.05 17.36 4.72
C ALA A 234 -5.63 16.10 4.05
N GLU A 235 -4.78 15.11 3.76
CA GLU A 235 -5.22 13.85 3.15
C GLU A 235 -5.97 12.96 4.14
N LEU A 236 -5.56 12.95 5.43
CA LEU A 236 -6.29 12.24 6.48
C LEU A 236 -7.70 12.83 6.69
N LEU A 237 -7.84 14.16 6.66
CA LEU A 237 -9.13 14.83 6.77
C LEU A 237 -10.01 14.58 5.54
N LYS A 238 -9.48 14.73 4.32
CA LYS A 238 -10.20 14.40 3.07
C LYS A 238 -10.65 12.93 3.03
N GLY A 239 -9.81 12.04 3.54
CA GLY A 239 -10.10 10.61 3.65
C GLY A 239 -11.16 10.25 4.70
N SER A 240 -11.70 11.22 5.45
CA SER A 240 -12.67 10.99 6.52
C SER A 240 -12.15 10.00 7.58
N VAL A 241 -10.85 10.08 7.89
CA VAL A 241 -10.19 9.20 8.87
C VAL A 241 -10.82 9.35 10.24
N GLY A 242 -11.11 10.59 10.68
CA GLY A 242 -11.74 10.86 11.97
C GLY A 242 -13.10 10.17 12.13
N PHE A 243 -13.96 10.25 11.10
CA PHE A 243 -15.25 9.56 11.11
C PHE A 243 -15.09 8.04 11.25
N THR A 244 -14.18 7.46 10.48
CA THR A 244 -13.93 6.00 10.52
C THR A 244 -13.35 5.56 11.88
N LEU A 245 -12.54 6.40 12.53
CA LEU A 245 -12.03 6.15 13.87
C LEU A 245 -13.13 6.23 14.94
N CYS A 246 -14.06 7.18 14.82
CA CYS A 246 -15.23 7.25 15.70
C CYS A 246 -16.08 5.98 15.62
N ASP A 247 -16.32 5.45 14.42
CA ASP A 247 -17.02 4.17 14.24
C ASP A 247 -16.32 3.01 14.98
N CYS A 248 -14.99 3.05 15.08
CA CYS A 248 -14.20 2.03 15.77
C CYS A 248 -14.31 2.10 17.29
N LEU A 249 -14.74 3.22 17.88
CA LEU A 249 -14.87 3.38 19.34
C LEU A 249 -16.00 2.52 19.93
N HIS A 250 -17.01 2.19 19.12
CA HIS A 250 -18.20 1.47 19.59
C HIS A 250 -17.99 -0.03 19.83
N ASP A 251 -16.92 -0.62 19.28
CA ASP A 251 -16.68 -2.08 19.30
C ASP A 251 -15.17 -2.40 19.41
N ALA A 252 -14.48 -1.67 20.29
CA ALA A 252 -13.04 -1.79 20.52
C ALA A 252 -12.73 -2.44 21.87
N ASP A 253 -11.69 -3.30 21.87
CA ASP A 253 -11.00 -3.67 23.10
C ASP A 253 -10.15 -2.49 23.63
N ASP A 254 -9.66 -2.59 24.86
CA ASP A 254 -8.91 -1.50 25.52
C ASP A 254 -7.67 -1.07 24.72
N ALA A 255 -6.99 -2.02 24.05
CA ALA A 255 -5.79 -1.75 23.28
C ALA A 255 -6.10 -0.98 21.99
N VAL A 256 -7.13 -1.39 21.27
CA VAL A 256 -7.66 -0.72 20.08
C VAL A 256 -8.22 0.65 20.45
N LEU A 257 -8.95 0.75 21.57
CA LEU A 257 -9.52 2.01 22.06
C LEU A 257 -8.41 3.01 22.36
N SER A 258 -7.43 2.63 23.18
CA SER A 258 -6.27 3.46 23.52
C SER A 258 -5.57 3.96 22.26
N ARG A 259 -5.30 3.07 21.30
CA ARG A 259 -4.62 3.44 20.06
C ARG A 259 -5.48 4.32 19.15
N THR A 260 -6.79 4.10 19.11
CA THR A 260 -7.74 4.93 18.34
C THR A 260 -7.76 6.35 18.88
N LEU A 261 -7.82 6.50 20.21
CA LEU A 261 -7.78 7.80 20.88
C LEU A 261 -6.46 8.52 20.65
N GLU A 262 -5.32 7.82 20.69
CA GLU A 262 -4.01 8.39 20.37
C GLU A 262 -3.97 8.97 18.94
N VAL A 263 -4.52 8.25 17.96
CA VAL A 263 -4.58 8.73 16.57
C VAL A 263 -5.50 9.95 16.46
N LEU A 264 -6.68 9.90 17.09
CA LEU A 264 -7.64 11.02 17.09
C LEU A 264 -7.05 12.28 17.72
N ASP A 265 -6.44 12.15 18.90
CA ASP A 265 -5.77 13.26 19.61
C ASP A 265 -4.64 13.85 18.75
N SER A 266 -3.81 13.00 18.16
CA SER A 266 -2.72 13.43 17.27
C SER A 266 -3.21 14.20 16.03
N ILE A 267 -4.37 13.84 15.48
CA ILE A 267 -5.02 14.54 14.37
C ILE A 267 -5.63 15.86 14.87
N ALA A 268 -6.35 15.84 16.01
CA ALA A 268 -7.00 17.01 16.58
C ALA A 268 -6.01 18.11 16.95
N GLN A 269 -4.90 17.77 17.62
CA GLN A 269 -3.84 18.72 17.96
C GLN A 269 -3.26 19.40 16.72
N LYS A 270 -3.02 18.63 15.65
CA LYS A 270 -2.48 19.20 14.40
C LYS A 270 -3.51 20.01 13.65
N ALA A 271 -4.79 19.63 13.70
CA ALA A 271 -5.87 20.42 13.13
C ALA A 271 -6.03 21.78 13.84
N ALA A 272 -5.91 21.81 15.16
CA ALA A 272 -5.93 23.06 15.94
C ALA A 272 -4.76 23.99 15.57
N ILE A 273 -3.54 23.44 15.49
CA ILE A 273 -2.38 24.22 15.03
C ILE A 273 -2.61 24.75 13.59
N TYR A 274 -3.21 23.95 12.72
CA TYR A 274 -3.47 24.35 11.34
C TYR A 274 -4.56 25.43 11.24
N SER A 275 -5.56 25.43 12.12
CA SER A 275 -6.58 26.48 12.18
C SER A 275 -6.02 27.79 12.76
N ASP A 276 -5.13 27.71 13.75
CA ASP A 276 -4.53 28.90 14.37
C ASP A 276 -3.61 29.64 13.40
N VAL A 277 -2.81 28.90 12.62
CA VAL A 277 -1.90 29.48 11.62
C VAL A 277 -2.67 30.12 10.45
N ASN A 278 -3.82 29.56 10.07
CA ASN A 278 -4.66 30.09 8.98
C ASN A 278 -5.84 30.95 9.48
N SER A 279 -5.77 31.44 10.72
CA SER A 279 -6.78 32.35 11.25
C SER A 279 -6.74 33.69 10.48
N PRO A 280 -7.89 34.34 10.25
CA PRO A 280 -7.93 35.60 9.51
C PRO A 280 -7.09 36.71 10.18
N GLU A 281 -6.87 36.64 11.50
CA GLU A 281 -6.05 37.61 12.25
C GLU A 281 -4.55 37.54 11.90
N THR A 282 -4.01 36.35 11.61
CA THR A 282 -2.61 36.22 11.15
C THR A 282 -2.44 36.68 9.70
N LEU A 283 -3.43 36.43 8.84
CA LEU A 283 -3.45 36.92 7.45
C LEU A 283 -3.61 38.44 7.36
N GLU A 284 -4.41 39.06 8.23
CA GLU A 284 -4.53 40.52 8.31
C GLU A 284 -3.23 41.20 8.78
N SER A 285 -2.45 40.55 9.64
CA SER A 285 -1.14 41.05 10.08
C SER A 285 -0.06 41.00 8.99
N GLU A 286 -0.11 40.02 8.08
CA GLU A 286 0.80 39.96 6.91
C GLU A 286 0.39 40.91 5.78
N ILE A 287 -0.90 41.22 5.66
CA ILE A 287 -1.42 42.18 4.67
C ILE A 287 -1.20 43.63 5.12
N SER A 288 -1.10 43.89 6.43
CA SER A 288 -0.83 45.24 6.97
C SER A 288 0.67 45.58 7.10
N LEU A 289 1.56 44.63 6.76
CA LEU A 289 3.02 44.81 6.73
C LEU A 289 3.63 44.87 5.31
N ASN A 290 2.80 44.85 4.25
CA ASN A 290 3.18 45.12 2.85
C ASN A 290 2.44 46.36 2.33
#